data_AF-J1ZR34-F1
#
_entry.id   AF-J1ZR34-F1
#
_cell.length_a   1.000
_cell.length_b   1.000
_cell.length_c   1.000
_cell.angle_alpha   90.00
_cell.angle_beta   90.00
_cell.angle_gamma   90.00
#
_symmetry.space_group_name_H-M   'P 1'
#
loop_
_entity.id
_entity.type
_entity.pdbx_description
1 polymer ?
#
loop_
_entity_poly.entity_id
_entity_poly.type
_entity_poly.pdbx_seq_one_letter_code
_entity_poly.pdbx_strand_id
1 'polypeptide(L)' 'ALAPAAGEHPAVRVRRATVEGPAHKVLVHRAAAADLLVVGVQRRHGHFGLQPGRVAHHALCHAACPVAVVPRHL' A
#
# COMPACT_ATOMS: atom_id res chain seq x y z
N ALA A 1 -9.65 6.80 -4.86
CA ALA A 1 -10.01 8.17 -4.47
C ALA A 1 -9.80 8.33 -2.97
N LEU A 2 -8.96 9.28 -2.52
CA LEU A 2 -8.75 9.57 -1.09
C LEU A 2 -9.59 10.75 -0.58
N ALA A 3 -10.31 11.44 -1.49
CA ALA A 3 -11.05 12.66 -1.14
C ALA A 3 -12.15 12.46 -0.09
N PRO A 4 -12.98 11.39 -0.13
CA PRO A 4 -13.99 11.15 0.90
C PRO A 4 -13.36 10.93 2.28
N ALA A 5 -12.39 10.01 2.39
CA ALA A 5 -11.71 9.71 3.65
C ALA A 5 -10.94 10.93 4.22
N ALA A 6 -10.41 11.80 3.35
CA ALA A 6 -9.76 13.03 3.80
C ALA A 6 -10.76 14.03 4.41
N GLY A 7 -12.02 14.05 3.97
CA GLY A 7 -13.08 14.86 4.57
C GLY A 7 -13.54 14.32 5.93
N GLU A 8 -13.57 13.00 6.08
CA GLU A 8 -13.92 12.32 7.35
C GLU A 8 -12.82 12.45 8.41
N HIS A 9 -11.57 12.64 7.99
CA HIS A 9 -10.40 12.76 8.87
C HIS A 9 -9.60 14.05 8.63
N PRO A 10 -10.16 15.24 8.97
CA PRO A 10 -9.56 16.54 8.63
C PRO A 10 -8.21 16.82 9.31
N ALA A 11 -7.93 16.17 10.44
CA ALA A 11 -6.64 16.30 11.15
C ALA A 11 -5.48 15.60 10.41
N VAL A 12 -5.78 14.73 9.44
CA VAL A 12 -4.75 13.96 8.71
C VAL A 12 -4.24 14.78 7.53
N ARG A 13 -2.97 15.19 7.59
CA ARG A 13 -2.31 15.89 6.47
C ARG A 13 -2.02 14.92 5.32
N VAL A 14 -2.71 15.09 4.20
CA VAL A 14 -2.55 14.24 3.01
C VAL A 14 -1.55 14.85 2.02
N ARG A 15 -0.49 14.11 1.69
CA ARG A 15 0.43 14.45 0.59
C ARG A 15 0.31 13.41 -0.52
N ARG A 16 0.01 13.86 -1.74
CA ARG A 16 -0.08 13.00 -2.93
C ARG A 16 1.19 13.18 -3.75
N ALA A 17 1.73 12.08 -4.26
CA ALA A 17 2.89 12.10 -5.12
C ALA A 17 2.70 11.09 -6.24
N THR A 18 2.84 11.55 -7.48
CA THR A 18 3.01 10.69 -8.65
C THR A 18 4.51 10.61 -8.91
N VAL A 19 5.04 9.40 -8.94
CA VAL A 19 6.48 9.15 -9.09
C VAL A 19 6.67 8.18 -10.24
N GLU A 20 7.66 8.46 -11.08
CA GLU A 20 8.01 7.59 -12.19
C GLU A 20 8.82 6.37 -11.71
N GLY A 21 8.65 5.25 -12.42
CA GLY A 21 9.41 4.03 -12.19
C GLY A 21 8.60 2.89 -11.57
N PRO A 22 9.24 1.73 -11.32
CA PRO A 22 8.54 0.56 -10.86
C PRO A 22 8.03 0.73 -9.43
N ALA A 23 6.72 0.67 -9.23
CA ALA A 23 6.07 0.91 -7.93
C ALA A 23 6.69 0.09 -6.77
N HIS A 24 7.06 -1.16 -7.04
CA HIS A 24 7.68 -2.05 -6.04
C HIS A 24 9.04 -1.53 -5.53
N LYS A 25 9.84 -0.88 -6.39
CA LYS A 25 11.12 -0.26 -5.99
C LYS A 25 10.90 1.07 -5.30
N VAL A 26 10.04 1.92 -5.87
CA VAL A 26 9.74 3.26 -5.33
C VAL A 26 9.15 3.17 -3.93
N LEU A 27 8.20 2.26 -3.69
CA LEU A 27 7.56 2.10 -2.39
C LEU A 27 8.52 1.57 -1.33
N VAL A 28 9.36 0.58 -1.67
CA VAL A 28 10.39 0.06 -0.74
C VAL A 28 11.41 1.13 -0.37
N HIS A 29 11.85 1.94 -1.34
CA HIS A 29 12.75 3.05 -1.05
C HIS A 29 12.11 4.10 -0.13
N ARG A 30 10.85 4.46 -0.38
CA ARG A 30 10.13 5.42 0.47
C ARG A 30 9.77 4.86 1.85
N ALA A 31 9.64 3.54 1.99
CA ALA A 31 9.39 2.88 3.26
C ALA A 31 10.48 3.18 4.30
N ALA A 32 11.71 3.48 3.89
CA ALA A 32 12.79 3.87 4.79
C ALA A 32 12.53 5.16 5.57
N ALA A 33 11.62 6.01 5.10
CA ALA A 33 11.21 7.25 5.75
C ALA A 33 9.77 7.21 6.29
N ALA A 34 9.18 6.02 6.40
CA ALA A 34 7.80 5.83 6.86
C ALA A 34 7.75 4.90 8.07
N ASP A 35 6.83 5.17 8.99
CA ASP A 35 6.59 4.28 10.13
C ASP A 35 5.72 3.06 9.75
N LEU A 36 4.96 3.16 8.66
CA LEU A 36 4.08 2.10 8.16
C LEU A 36 3.84 2.25 6.64
N LEU A 37 3.98 1.15 5.91
CA LEU A 37 3.60 1.05 4.50
C LEU A 37 2.29 0.27 4.37
N VAL A 38 1.28 0.88 3.75
CA VAL A 38 -0.03 0.24 3.50
C VAL A 38 -0.15 -0.12 2.02
N VAL A 39 -0.43 -1.39 1.73
CA VAL A 39 -0.64 -1.89 0.36
C VAL A 39 -1.95 -2.67 0.25
N GLY A 40 -2.66 -2.46 -0.86
CA GLY A 40 -3.87 -3.21 -1.17
C GLY A 40 -3.56 -4.54 -1.84
N VAL A 41 -4.35 -5.57 -1.55
CA VAL A 41 -4.32 -6.86 -2.26
C VAL A 41 -5.71 -7.25 -2.74
N GLN A 42 -5.76 -7.89 -3.90
CA GLN A 42 -7.00 -8.42 -4.44
C GLN A 42 -7.28 -9.78 -3.81
N ARG A 43 -8.53 -10.00 -3.41
CA ARG A 43 -9.04 -11.35 -3.18
C ARG A 43 -9.61 -11.86 -4.51
N ARG A 44 -9.19 -13.04 -4.97
CA ARG A 44 -9.82 -13.70 -6.11
C ARG A 44 -10.86 -14.68 -5.59
N HIS A 45 -12.10 -14.55 -6.05
CA HIS A 45 -13.15 -15.51 -5.75
C HIS A 45 -12.68 -16.93 -6.17
N GLY A 46 -12.93 -17.92 -5.30
CA GLY A 46 -12.58 -19.33 -5.55
C GLY A 46 -11.20 -19.79 -5.09
N HIS A 47 -10.37 -18.93 -4.49
CA HIS A 47 -9.09 -19.33 -3.89
C HIS A 47 -9.05 -18.98 -2.39
N PHE A 48 -8.66 -19.94 -1.55
CA PHE A 48 -8.40 -19.69 -0.14
C PHE A 48 -7.06 -18.94 0.00
N GLY A 49 -7.11 -17.63 0.30
CA GLY A 49 -5.95 -16.83 0.65
C GLY A 49 -5.88 -15.44 -0.02
N LEU A 50 -4.88 -14.66 0.40
CA LEU A 50 -4.52 -13.41 -0.28
C LEU A 50 -3.53 -13.75 -1.39
N GLN A 51 -3.70 -13.16 -2.58
CA GLN A 51 -2.69 -13.20 -3.64
C GLN A 51 -1.98 -11.85 -3.67
N PRO A 52 -0.87 -11.68 -2.91
CA PRO A 52 -0.10 -10.46 -2.97
C PRO A 52 0.47 -10.31 -4.38
N GLY A 53 0.08 -9.22 -5.06
CA GLY A 53 0.68 -8.86 -6.35
C GLY A 53 2.17 -8.51 -6.18
N ARG A 54 2.88 -8.35 -7.30
CA ARG A 54 4.33 -8.05 -7.33
C ARG A 54 4.76 -6.95 -6.35
N VAL A 55 3.95 -5.89 -6.24
CA VAL A 55 4.23 -4.76 -5.34
C VAL A 55 4.12 -5.18 -3.87
N ALA A 56 3.03 -5.84 -3.48
CA ALA A 56 2.80 -6.26 -2.10
C ALA A 56 3.82 -7.31 -1.68
N HIS A 57 4.13 -8.29 -2.54
CA HIS A 57 5.13 -9.31 -2.28
C HIS A 57 6.52 -8.68 -2.07
N HIS A 58 6.95 -7.80 -2.97
CA HIS A 58 8.25 -7.14 -2.85
C HIS A 58 8.35 -6.23 -1.62
N ALA A 59 7.26 -5.53 -1.26
CA ALA A 59 7.20 -4.74 -0.03
C ALA A 59 7.35 -5.62 1.22
N LEU A 60 6.66 -6.76 1.28
CA LEU A 60 6.74 -7.69 2.41
C LEU A 60 8.16 -8.24 2.63
N CYS A 61 8.92 -8.45 1.56
CA CYS A 61 10.27 -9.00 1.66
C CYS A 61 11.35 -7.93 1.90
N HIS A 62 11.13 -6.67 1.52
CA HIS A 62 12.20 -5.68 1.42
C HIS A 62 11.92 -4.31 2.04
N ALA A 63 10.70 -4.02 2.51
CA ALA A 63 10.42 -2.74 3.15
C ALA A 63 11.22 -2.58 4.45
N ALA A 64 11.75 -1.38 4.67
CA ALA A 64 12.46 -1.02 5.90
C ALA A 64 11.53 -0.67 7.07
N CYS A 65 10.20 -0.74 6.86
CA CYS A 65 9.18 -0.47 7.86
C CYS A 65 8.13 -1.59 7.87
N PRO A 66 7.31 -1.70 8.93
CA PRO A 66 6.14 -2.58 8.95
C PRO A 66 5.25 -2.39 7.72
N VAL A 67 4.62 -3.48 7.25
CA VAL A 67 3.75 -3.48 6.07
C VAL A 67 2.36 -3.97 6.45
N ALA A 68 1.34 -3.13 6.31
CA ALA A 68 -0.06 -3.50 6.43
C ALA A 68 -0.63 -3.89 5.07
N VAL A 69 -1.09 -5.14 4.97
CA VAL A 69 -1.72 -5.68 3.76
C VAL A 69 -3.23 -5.66 3.92
N VAL A 70 -3.91 -4.79 3.17
CA VAL A 70 -5.35 -4.60 3.27
C VAL A 70 -6.05 -5.30 2.11
N PRO A 71 -6.91 -6.32 2.37
CA PRO A 71 -7.71 -6.91 1.32
C PRO A 71 -8.73 -5.92 0.79
N ARG A 72 -8.87 -5.84 -0.54
CA ARG A 72 -9.98 -5.10 -1.13
C ARG A 72 -11.24 -5.95 -1.05
N HIS A 73 -12.23 -5.45 -0.32
CA HIS A 73 -13.61 -5.93 -0.45
C HIS A 73 -14.15 -5.42 -1.78
N LEU A 74 -14.44 -6.33 -2.71
CA LEU A 74 -15.27 -6.04 -3.88
C LEU A 74 -16.71 -6.36 -3.52
#